data_AF-A0A6B2DI40-F1
#
_entry.id   AF-A0A6B2DI40-F1
#
_cell.length_a   1.000
_cell.length_b   1.000
_cell.length_c   1.000
_cell.angle_alpha   90.00
_cell.angle_beta   90.00
_cell.angle_gamma   90.00
#
_symmetry.space_group_name_H-M   'P 1'
#
loop_
_entity.id
_entity.type
_entity.pdbx_description
1 polymer ?
#
loop_
_entity_poly.entity_id
_entity_poly.type
_entity_poly.pdbx_seq_one_letter_code
_entity_poly.pdbx_strand_id
1 'polypeptide(L)'
;MVRLSRAETQERNRAKVLAAARDEFAGRGFREAKIDVIADRAELTRGAVYSNFPGKRALYFAVLADLAERAPRPATPPPDAGAADVLAAFARAWVA
;
A
#
# COMPACT_ATOMS: atom_id res chain seq x y z
N MET A 1 1.44 31.43 -6.18
CA MET A 1 1.36 29.98 -5.90
C MET A 1 1.79 29.75 -4.46
N VAL A 2 0.91 29.23 -3.61
CA VAL A 2 1.23 28.99 -2.18
C VAL A 2 2.27 27.88 -2.10
N ARG A 3 3.36 28.11 -1.34
CA ARG A 3 4.37 27.08 -1.08
C ARG A 3 3.78 26.06 -0.11
N LEU A 4 3.85 24.78 -0.46
CA LEU A 4 3.48 23.70 0.45
C LEU A 4 4.34 23.76 1.71
N SER A 5 3.71 23.47 2.84
CA SER A 5 4.40 23.18 4.08
C SER A 5 5.29 21.95 3.94
N ARG A 6 6.22 21.79 4.88
CA ARG A 6 7.06 20.60 4.95
C ARG A 6 6.22 19.33 5.13
N ALA A 7 5.17 19.40 5.95
CA ALA A 7 4.26 18.28 6.20
C ALA A 7 3.50 17.87 4.93
N GLU A 8 2.93 18.83 4.19
CA GLU A 8 2.23 18.55 2.94
C GLU A 8 3.17 18.00 1.86
N THR A 9 4.40 18.51 1.80
CA THR A 9 5.43 17.99 0.88
C THR A 9 5.80 16.56 1.23
N GLN A 10 5.96 16.26 2.52
CA GLN A 10 6.27 14.91 2.99
C GLN A 10 5.13 13.93 2.67
N GLU A 11 3.88 14.31 2.95
CA GLU A 11 2.72 13.46 2.65
C GLU A 11 2.58 13.18 1.15
N ARG A 12 2.76 14.21 0.32
CA ARG A 12 2.75 14.04 -1.13
C ARG A 12 3.86 13.10 -1.60
N ASN A 13 5.07 13.24 -1.07
CA ASN A 13 6.19 12.35 -1.42
C ASN A 13 5.92 10.92 -0.94
N ARG A 14 5.37 10.75 0.27
CA ARG A 14 4.96 9.45 0.81
C ARG A 14 3.96 8.75 -0.12
N ALA A 15 2.94 9.47 -0.60
CA ALA A 15 1.96 8.95 -1.54
C ALA A 15 2.58 8.55 -2.89
N LYS A 16 3.50 9.37 -3.45
CA LYS A 16 4.23 9.03 -4.68
C LYS A 16 5.05 7.74 -4.54
N VAL A 17 5.79 7.60 -3.43
CA VAL A 17 6.58 6.39 -3.14
C VAL A 17 5.67 5.17 -3.01
N LEU A 18 4.53 5.29 -2.33
CA LEU A 18 3.59 4.19 -2.13
C LEU A 18 3.01 3.68 -3.45
N ALA A 19 2.60 4.59 -4.34
CA ALA A 19 2.12 4.25 -5.67
C ALA A 19 3.20 3.55 -6.51
N ALA A 20 4.40 4.13 -6.59
CA ALA A 20 5.52 3.55 -7.34
C ALA A 20 5.95 2.16 -6.79
N ALA A 21 5.91 2.00 -5.46
CA ALA A 21 6.21 0.75 -4.79
C ALA A 21 5.19 -0.34 -5.09
N ARG A 22 3.89 0.00 -5.12
CA ARG A 22 2.82 -0.92 -5.51
C ARG A 22 3.09 -1.53 -6.86
N ASP A 23 3.42 -0.71 -7.86
CA ASP A 23 3.66 -1.18 -9.23
C ASP A 23 4.91 -2.06 -9.33
N GLU A 24 5.98 -1.70 -8.63
CA GLU A 24 7.22 -2.50 -8.63
C GLU A 24 7.02 -3.85 -7.91
N PHE A 25 6.36 -3.85 -6.75
CA PHE A 25 6.08 -5.09 -6.01
C PHE A 25 5.10 -6.00 -6.74
N ALA A 26 4.07 -5.45 -7.37
CA ALA A 26 3.12 -6.24 -8.16
C ALA A 26 3.80 -6.86 -9.39
N GLY A 27 4.70 -6.14 -10.05
CA GLY A 27 5.38 -6.62 -11.25
C GLY A 27 6.54 -7.58 -11.00
N ARG A 28 7.28 -7.43 -9.89
CA ARG A 28 8.53 -8.20 -9.64
C ARG A 28 8.48 -9.07 -8.38
N GLY A 29 7.46 -8.90 -7.55
CA GLY A 29 7.40 -9.51 -6.23
C GLY A 29 8.37 -8.88 -5.24
N PHE A 30 8.24 -9.30 -3.96
CA PHE A 30 9.01 -8.70 -2.88
C PHE A 30 10.52 -8.91 -3.02
N ARG A 31 11.01 -10.07 -3.49
CA ARG A 31 12.46 -10.34 -3.52
C ARG A 31 13.17 -9.48 -4.57
N GLU A 32 12.64 -9.45 -5.79
CA GLU A 32 13.29 -8.81 -6.94
C GLU A 32 13.04 -7.30 -7.07
N ALA A 33 12.01 -6.75 -6.42
CA ALA A 33 11.74 -5.31 -6.43
C ALA A 33 12.94 -4.47 -5.95
N LYS A 34 13.21 -3.32 -6.57
CA LYS A 34 14.37 -2.47 -6.19
C LYS A 34 13.92 -1.11 -5.68
N ILE A 35 14.49 -0.69 -4.54
CA ILE A 35 14.22 0.65 -3.98
C ILE A 35 14.64 1.76 -4.94
N ASP A 36 15.73 1.57 -5.69
CA ASP A 36 16.18 2.57 -6.66
C ASP A 36 15.15 2.75 -7.79
N VAL A 37 14.59 1.66 -8.31
CA VAL A 37 13.52 1.71 -9.33
C VAL A 37 12.26 2.40 -8.79
N ILE A 38 11.92 2.18 -7.52
CA ILE A 38 10.80 2.85 -6.85
C ILE A 38 11.07 4.35 -6.71
N ALA A 39 12.30 4.72 -6.31
CA ALA A 39 12.72 6.11 -6.18
C ALA A 39 12.64 6.85 -7.52
N ASP A 40 13.17 6.23 -8.58
CA ASP A 40 13.15 6.76 -9.95
C ASP A 40 11.71 6.97 -10.44
N ARG A 41 10.83 5.96 -10.26
CA ARG A 41 9.41 6.06 -10.62
C ARG A 41 8.65 7.12 -9.82
N ALA A 42 9.03 7.33 -8.56
CA ALA A 42 8.45 8.35 -7.71
C ALA A 42 9.01 9.76 -7.99
N GLU A 43 10.00 9.89 -8.87
CA GLU A 43 10.79 11.12 -9.11
C GLU A 43 11.44 11.64 -7.82
N LEU A 44 11.98 10.73 -7.01
CA LEU A 44 12.60 11.01 -5.72
C LEU A 44 13.96 10.35 -5.62
N THR A 45 14.77 10.80 -4.66
CA THR A 45 16.03 10.14 -4.34
C THR A 45 15.80 8.91 -3.47
N ARG A 46 16.76 7.97 -3.49
CA ARG A 46 16.77 6.82 -2.58
C ARG A 46 16.67 7.25 -1.10
N GLY A 47 17.36 8.34 -0.73
CA GLY A 47 17.29 8.91 0.63
C GLY A 47 15.90 9.41 0.99
N ALA A 48 15.18 10.02 0.04
CA ALA A 48 13.79 10.45 0.25
C ALA A 48 12.82 9.28 0.40
N VAL A 49 13.08 8.14 -0.26
CA VAL A 49 12.31 6.91 0.00
C VAL A 49 12.52 6.44 1.44
N TYR A 50 13.79 6.36 1.89
CA TYR A 50 14.11 5.91 3.25
C TYR A 50 13.63 6.87 4.35
N SER A 51 13.55 8.18 4.09
CA SER A 51 12.99 9.13 5.05
C SER A 51 11.48 8.97 5.24
N ASN A 52 10.77 8.43 4.23
CA ASN A 52 9.34 8.12 4.32
C ASN A 52 9.07 6.71 4.84
N PHE A 53 9.92 5.73 4.50
CA PHE A 53 9.73 4.33 4.86
C PHE A 53 11.06 3.70 5.29
N PRO A 54 11.19 3.21 6.54
CA PRO A 54 12.43 2.63 7.04
C PRO A 54 12.64 1.21 6.49
N GLY A 55 13.00 1.13 5.21
CA GLY A 55 13.36 -0.11 4.52
C GLY A 55 12.27 -0.69 3.63
N LYS A 56 12.70 -1.62 2.77
CA LYS A 56 11.85 -2.27 1.75
C LYS A 56 10.69 -3.06 2.36
N ARG A 57 10.90 -3.69 3.52
CA ARG A 57 9.85 -4.43 4.23
C ARG A 57 8.77 -3.51 4.80
N ALA A 58 9.16 -2.37 5.38
CA ALA A 58 8.20 -1.38 5.88
C ALA A 58 7.37 -0.80 4.72
N LEU A 59 8.01 -0.49 3.60
CA LEU A 59 7.32 -0.04 2.39
C LEU A 59 6.38 -1.11 1.82
N TYR A 60 6.79 -2.38 1.79
CA TYR A 60 5.94 -3.48 1.34
C TYR A 60 4.67 -3.62 2.20
N PHE A 61 4.81 -3.60 3.53
CA PHE A 61 3.65 -3.66 4.42
C PHE A 61 2.75 -2.43 4.29
N ALA A 62 3.31 -1.24 4.07
CA ALA A 62 2.51 -0.06 3.81
C ALA A 62 1.68 -0.20 2.53
N VAL A 63 2.24 -0.78 1.46
CA VAL A 63 1.50 -1.07 0.23
C VAL A 63 0.37 -2.06 0.50
N LEU A 64 0.63 -3.15 1.25
CA LEU A 64 -0.41 -4.12 1.61
C LEU A 64 -1.53 -3.49 2.44
N ALA A 65 -1.19 -2.61 3.38
CA ALA A 65 -2.16 -1.89 4.19
C ALA A 65 -3.04 -0.96 3.34
N ASP A 66 -2.44 -0.17 2.45
CA ASP A 66 -3.18 0.71 1.52
C ASP A 66 -4.11 -0.09 0.60
N LEU A 67 -3.67 -1.26 0.13
CA LEU A 67 -4.52 -2.16 -0.65
C LEU A 67 -5.68 -2.71 0.17
N ALA A 68 -5.43 -3.13 1.41
CA ALA A 68 -6.45 -3.66 2.31
C ALA A 68 -7.49 -2.60 2.71
N GLU A 69 -7.08 -1.35 2.88
CA GLU A 69 -7.98 -0.22 3.18
C GLU A 69 -8.88 0.14 2.00
N ARG A 70 -8.40 -0.06 0.76
CA ARG A 70 -9.17 0.18 -0.46
C ARG A 70 -10.04 -1.02 -0.87
N ALA A 71 -9.73 -2.21 -0.36
CA ALA A 71 -10.51 -3.40 -0.63
C ALA A 71 -11.93 -3.24 -0.07
N PRO A 72 -12.95 -3.80 -0.73
CA PRO A 72 -14.30 -3.82 -0.18
C PRO A 72 -14.26 -4.44 1.22
N ARG A 73 -14.81 -3.73 2.20
CA ARG A 73 -14.99 -4.32 3.52
C ARG A 73 -15.90 -5.53 3.35
N PRO A 74 -15.51 -6.73 3.82
CA PRO A 74 -16.40 -7.88 3.76
C PRO A 74 -17.70 -7.50 4.45
N ALA A 75 -18.83 -7.87 3.85
CA ALA A 75 -20.13 -7.64 4.45
C ALA A 75 -20.13 -8.22 5.86
N THR A 76 -20.53 -7.42 6.84
CA THR A 76 -20.74 -7.93 8.20
C THR A 76 -21.91 -8.92 8.12
N PRO A 77 -21.69 -10.20 8.42
CA PRO A 77 -22.78 -11.16 8.43
C PRO A 77 -23.75 -10.81 9.57
N PRO A 78 -25.04 -11.11 9.42
CA PRO A 78 -26.01 -10.87 10.48
C PRO A 78 -25.66 -11.67 11.75
N PRO A 79 -26.10 -11.23 12.94
CA PRO A 79 -25.68 -11.83 14.22
C PRO A 79 -26.03 -13.32 14.38
N ASP A 80 -27.05 -13.78 13.66
CA ASP A 80 -27.56 -15.14 13.62
C ASP A 80 -27.02 -15.97 12.45
N ALA A 81 -26.06 -15.42 11.67
CA ALA A 81 -25.46 -16.11 10.55
C ALA A 81 -24.71 -17.39 11.00
N GLY A 82 -24.87 -18.46 10.22
CA GLY A 82 -24.09 -19.67 10.41
C GLY A 82 -22.62 -19.45 10.06
N ALA A 83 -21.73 -20.27 10.62
CA ALA A 83 -20.30 -20.21 10.34
C ALA A 83 -19.99 -20.29 8.82
N ALA A 84 -20.77 -21.07 8.07
CA ALA A 84 -20.64 -21.17 6.62
C ALA A 84 -20.90 -19.84 5.90
N ASP A 85 -21.89 -19.07 6.34
CA ASP A 85 -22.25 -17.78 5.74
C ASP A 85 -21.17 -16.73 6.00
N VAL A 86 -20.62 -16.72 7.22
CA VAL A 86 -19.49 -15.85 7.60
C VAL A 86 -18.27 -16.16 6.74
N LEU A 87 -17.90 -17.44 6.63
CA LEU A 87 -16.76 -17.88 5.83
C LEU A 87 -16.96 -17.57 4.34
N ALA A 88 -18.17 -17.75 3.81
CA ALA A 88 -18.48 -17.46 2.41
C ALA A 88 -18.45 -15.94 2.13
N ALA A 89 -18.92 -15.09 3.05
CA ALA A 89 -18.84 -13.64 2.92
C ALA A 89 -17.39 -13.14 2.91
N PHE A 90 -16.55 -13.70 3.80
CA PHE A 90 -15.11 -13.42 3.80
C PHE A 90 -14.44 -13.88 2.50
N ALA A 91 -14.72 -15.11 2.05
CA ALA A 91 -14.15 -15.66 0.82
C ALA A 91 -14.50 -14.81 -0.41
N ARG A 92 -15.77 -14.37 -0.56
CA ARG A 92 -16.20 -13.50 -1.66
C ARG A 92 -15.52 -12.13 -1.67
N ALA A 93 -15.14 -11.61 -0.50
CA ALA A 93 -14.54 -10.30 -0.39
C ALA A 93 -13.00 -10.31 -0.56
N TRP A 94 -12.33 -11.43 -0.25
CA TRP A 94 -10.87 -11.48 -0.15
C TRP A 94 -10.19 -12.52 -1.04
N VAL A 95 -10.90 -13.55 -1.50
CA VAL A 95 -10.32 -14.67 -2.25
C VAL A 95 -10.73 -14.66 -3.72
N ALA A 96 -11.84 -13.98 -4.06
CA ALA A 96 -12.37 -13.87 -5.42
C ALA A 96 -11.74 -12.72 -6.22
#